data_AF-A0A1B8VTL4-F1
#
_entry.id   AF-A0A1B8VTL4-F1
#
_cell.length_a   1.000
_cell.length_b   1.000
_cell.length_c   1.000
_cell.angle_alpha   90.00
_cell.angle_beta   90.00
_cell.angle_gamma   90.00
#
_symmetry.space_group_name_H-M   'P 1'
#
loop_
_entity.id
_entity.type
_entity.pdbx_description
1 polymer ?
#
loop_
_entity_poly.entity_id
_entity_poly.type
_entity_poly.pdbx_seq_one_letter_code
_entity_poly.pdbx_strand_id
1 'polypeptide(L)' 'MTSSYFNEWLDEYNDYMRLFVLFGDEYYKAQADEALNALKAIVARAERHKSIVWKIMSKKVHAY' A
#
# COMPACT_ATOMS: atom_id res chain seq x y z
N MET A 1 2.76 13.60 0.12
CA MET A 1 2.26 13.09 1.42
C MET A 1 1.99 11.58 1.39
N THR A 2 1.49 11.01 0.29
CA THR A 2 1.20 9.56 0.19
C THR A 2 2.42 8.64 0.05
N SER A 3 3.57 9.10 -0.45
CA SER A 3 4.74 8.23 -0.65
C SER A 3 5.51 7.91 0.63
N SER A 4 5.53 8.81 1.64
CA SER A 4 6.24 8.58 2.91
C SER A 4 5.63 7.41 3.66
N TYR A 5 4.31 7.46 3.89
CA TYR A 5 3.57 6.37 4.51
C TYR A 5 3.71 5.05 3.75
N PHE A 6 3.67 5.07 2.41
CA PHE A 6 3.84 3.84 1.64
C PHE A 6 5.21 3.19 1.86
N ASN A 7 6.28 3.99 1.89
CA ASN A 7 7.63 3.48 2.13
C ASN A 7 7.77 2.98 3.57
N GLU A 8 7.24 3.71 4.55
CA GLU A 8 7.26 3.32 5.96
C GLU A 8 6.60 1.95 6.19
N TRP A 9 5.40 1.73 5.66
CA TRP A 9 4.73 0.43 5.78
C TRP A 9 5.45 -0.71 5.04
N LEU A 10 6.14 -0.40 3.94
CA LEU A 10 6.94 -1.37 3.19
C LEU A 10 8.21 -1.75 3.96
N ASP A 11 8.86 -0.77 4.58
CA ASP A 11 10.03 -1.00 5.42
C ASP A 11 9.66 -1.81 6.66
N GLU A 12 8.55 -1.47 7.34
CA GLU A 12 8.03 -2.23 8.48
C GLU A 12 7.70 -3.69 8.10
N TYR A 13 7.03 -3.91 6.96
CA TYR A 13 6.78 -5.26 6.45
C TYR A 13 8.08 -6.05 6.27
N ASN A 14 9.07 -5.42 5.64
CA ASN A 14 10.36 -6.06 5.37
C ASN A 14 11.11 -6.39 6.66
N ASP A 15 11.07 -5.51 7.64
CA ASP A 15 11.71 -5.72 8.95
C ASP A 15 11.05 -6.87 9.70
N TYR A 16 9.71 -6.92 9.76
CA TYR A 16 9.00 -8.03 10.38
C TYR A 16 9.24 -9.37 9.67
N MET A 17 9.27 -9.39 8.33
CA MET A 17 9.61 -10.60 7.59
C MET A 17 11.04 -11.07 7.86
N ARG A 18 12.00 -10.15 7.99
CA ARG A 18 13.37 -10.49 8.40
C ARG A 18 13.42 -11.07 9.80
N LEU A 19 12.71 -10.47 10.76
CA LEU A 19 12.61 -10.99 12.12
C LEU A 19 11.97 -12.38 12.13
N PHE A 20 10.92 -12.61 11.34
CA PHE A 20 10.32 -13.93 11.18
C PHE A 20 11.31 -14.95 10.61
N VAL A 21 12.08 -14.60 9.58
CA VAL A 21 13.11 -15.49 9.01
C VAL A 21 14.22 -15.80 10.01
N LEU A 22 14.60 -14.82 10.84
CA LEU A 22 15.68 -14.99 11.82
C LEU A 22 15.26 -15.81 13.04
N PHE A 23 14.03 -15.60 13.54
CA PHE A 23 13.59 -16.16 14.81
C PHE A 23 12.54 -17.27 14.67
N GLY A 24 11.86 -17.38 13.52
CA GLY A 24 10.80 -18.36 13.27
C GLY A 24 9.52 -18.13 14.08
N ASP A 25 9.36 -16.96 14.71
CA ASP A 25 8.23 -16.65 15.57
C ASP A 25 7.03 -16.09 14.78
N GLU A 26 5.91 -16.80 14.83
CA GLU A 26 4.66 -16.42 14.15
C GLU A 26 4.14 -15.03 14.56
N TYR A 27 4.55 -14.48 15.72
CA TYR A 27 4.26 -13.10 16.08
C TYR A 27 4.76 -12.10 15.03
N TYR A 28 5.99 -12.27 14.54
CA TYR A 28 6.56 -11.38 13.53
C TYR A 28 5.84 -11.51 12.19
N LYS A 29 5.41 -12.72 11.85
CA LYS A 29 4.60 -12.95 10.65
C LYS A 29 3.23 -12.29 10.74
N ALA A 30 2.58 -12.36 11.90
CA ALA A 30 1.31 -11.65 12.12
C ALA A 30 1.47 -10.13 11.98
N GLN A 31 2.55 -9.56 12.52
CA GLN A 31 2.87 -8.14 12.37
C GLN A 31 3.18 -7.77 10.91
N ALA A 32 3.90 -8.61 10.18
CA ALA A 32 4.12 -8.43 8.74
C ALA A 32 2.79 -8.45 7.96
N ASP A 33 1.86 -9.36 8.28
CA ASP A 33 0.55 -9.42 7.64
C ASP A 33 -0.29 -8.15 7.92
N GLU A 34 -0.20 -7.57 9.12
CA GLU A 34 -0.82 -6.29 9.45
C GLU A 34 -0.27 -5.15 8.58
N ALA A 35 1.06 -5.02 8.49
CA ALA A 35 1.71 -4.03 7.63
C ALA A 35 1.34 -4.22 6.14
N LEU A 36 1.27 -5.46 5.67
CA LEU A 36 0.85 -5.78 4.30
C LEU A 36 -0.60 -5.37 4.02
N ASN A 37 -1.50 -5.54 4.99
CA ASN A 37 -2.89 -5.11 4.86
C ASN A 37 -3.01 -3.58 4.80
N ALA A 38 -2.21 -2.85 5.57
CA ALA A 38 -2.13 -1.40 5.49
C ALA A 38 -1.66 -0.94 4.10
N LEU A 39 -0.62 -1.57 3.55
CA LEU A 39 -0.14 -1.32 2.18
C LEU A 39 -1.24 -1.52 1.13
N LYS A 40 -1.95 -2.65 1.19
CA LYS A 40 -3.05 -2.95 0.26
C LYS A 40 -4.15 -1.89 0.31
N ALA A 41 -4.49 -1.39 1.50
CA ALA A 41 -5.48 -0.34 1.65
C ALA A 41 -5.04 0.97 1.00
N ILE A 42 -3.76 1.35 1.13
CA ILE A 42 -3.19 2.54 0.49
C ILE A 42 -3.20 2.40 -1.04
N VAL A 43 -2.78 1.24 -1.57
CA VAL A 43 -2.79 0.96 -3.01
C VAL A 43 -4.22 1.02 -3.56
N ALA A 44 -5.17 0.35 -2.93
CA ALA A 44 -6.57 0.36 -3.35
C ALA A 44 -7.16 1.79 -3.35
N ARG A 45 -6.80 2.62 -2.38
CA ARG A 45 -7.20 4.03 -2.35
C ARG A 45 -6.58 4.82 -3.50
N ALA A 46 -5.29 4.62 -3.78
CA ALA A 46 -4.59 5.28 -4.88
C ALA A 46 -5.17 4.89 -6.25
N GLU A 47 -5.49 3.62 -6.46
CA GLU A 47 -6.12 3.12 -7.69
C GLU A 47 -7.52 3.70 -7.89
N ARG A 48 -8.35 3.75 -6.84
CA ARG A 48 -9.65 4.42 -6.88
C ARG A 48 -9.51 5.89 -7.26
N HIS A 49 -8.54 6.58 -6.67
CA HIS A 49 -8.27 7.98 -6.98
C HIS A 49 -7.86 8.16 -8.45
N LYS A 50 -6.98 7.29 -8.97
CA LYS A 50 -6.57 7.29 -10.38
C LYS A 50 -7.77 7.06 -11.31
N SER A 51 -8.65 6.13 -10.99
CA SER A 51 -9.87 5.84 -11.77
C SER A 51 -10.84 7.04 -11.81
N ILE A 52 -11.06 7.71 -10.67
CA ILE A 52 -11.88 8.92 -10.60
C ILE A 52 -11.28 10.05 -11.44
N VAL A 53 -9.98 10.33 -11.28
CA VAL A 53 -9.28 11.37 -12.06
C VAL A 53 -9.36 11.06 -13.55
N TRP A 54 -9.11 9.81 -13.96
CA TRP A 54 -9.19 9.40 -15.36
C TRP A 54 -10.61 9.61 -15.94
N LYS A 55 -11.66 9.27 -15.19
CA LYS A 55 -13.06 9.49 -15.60
C LYS A 55 -13.40 10.97 -15.76
N ILE A 56 -12.88 11.84 -14.90
CA ILE A 56 -13.07 13.30 -14.99
C ILE A 56 -12.33 13.86 -16.21
N MET A 57 -11.07 13.46 -16.40
CA MET A 57 -10.24 13.92 -17.53
C MET A 57 -10.80 13.46 -18.87
N SER A 58 -11.23 12.19 -18.97
CA SER A 58 -11.85 11.64 -20.19
C SER A 58 -13.13 12.40 -20.59
N LYS A 59 -13.96 12.80 -19.62
CA LYS A 59 -15.14 13.65 -19.88
C LYS A 59 -14.80 15.05 -20.38
N LYS A 60 -13.67 15.64 -19.95
CA LYS A 60 -13.20 16.94 -20.44
C LYS A 60 -12.66 16.88 -21.87
N VAL A 61 -12.08 15.75 -22.29
CA VAL A 61 -11.44 15.60 -23.61
C VAL A 61 -12.47 15.48 -24.75
N HIS A 62 -13.71 15.08 -24.47
CA HIS A 62 -14.77 14.91 -25.48
C HIS A 62 -15.65 16.15 -25.71
N ALA A 63 -15.23 17.31 -25.20
CA ALA A 63 -15.89 18.59 -25.46
C ALA A 63 -15.11 19.36 -26.54
N TYR A 64 -15.16 18.87 -27.78
CA TYR A 64 -14.76 19.58 -28.99
C TYR A 64 -15.59 19.11 -30.17
#